data_AF-A0A973UX43-F1
#
_entry.id   AF-A0A973UX43-F1
#
_cell.length_a   1.000
_cell.length_b   1.000
_cell.length_c   1.000
_cell.angle_alpha   90.00
_cell.angle_beta   90.00
_cell.angle_gamma   90.00
#
_symmetry.space_group_name_H-M   'P 1'
#
loop_
_entity.id
_entity.type
_entity.pdbx_description
1 polymer ?
#
loop_
_entity_poly.entity_id
_entity_poly.type
_entity_poly.pdbx_seq_one_letter_code
_entity_poly.pdbx_strand_id
1 'polypeptide(L)' 'MELLEHWWNGAAGRSREDVIVRVGPDGTHEVELRVGARSIMREYRTRDEALTISGGLRAVGVWLELSRMHAVAS' A
#
# COMPACT_ATOMS: atom_id res chain seq x y z
N MET A 1 -14.63 -6.85 -4.91
CA MET A 1 -13.21 -6.56 -4.68
C MET A 1 -12.40 -7.78 -5.08
N GLU A 2 -11.42 -7.61 -5.95
CA GLU A 2 -10.44 -8.64 -6.33
C GLU A 2 -9.08 -8.29 -5.70
N LEU A 3 -8.36 -9.30 -5.20
CA LEU A 3 -7.01 -9.14 -4.66
C LEU A 3 -5.99 -9.25 -5.80
N LEU A 4 -5.22 -8.20 -6.02
CA LEU A 4 -4.14 -8.21 -7.02
C LEU A 4 -2.84 -8.70 -6.40
N GLU A 5 -2.46 -8.16 -5.25
CA GLU A 5 -1.21 -8.51 -4.57
C GLU A 5 -1.36 -8.42 -3.05
N HIS A 6 -0.62 -9.28 -2.34
CA HIS A 6 -0.46 -9.19 -0.89
C HIS A 6 0.99 -9.55 -0.52
N TRP A 7 1.65 -8.64 0.19
CA TRP A 7 2.98 -8.84 0.74
C TRP A 7 2.99 -8.51 2.23
N TRP A 8 3.91 -9.14 2.97
CA TRP A 8 4.16 -8.79 4.37
C TRP A 8 5.63 -8.96 4.72
N ASN A 9 6.10 -8.20 5.72
CA ASN A 9 7.53 -7.97 5.97
C ASN A 9 8.33 -9.12 6.59
N GLY A 10 7.73 -10.29 6.87
CA GLY A 10 8.49 -11.50 7.24
C GLY A 10 9.21 -11.48 8.60
N ALA A 11 9.32 -10.32 9.25
CA ALA A 11 10.42 -10.05 10.17
C ALA A 11 10.10 -10.41 11.62
N ALA A 12 10.82 -11.40 12.17
CA ALA A 12 10.83 -11.67 13.59
C ALA A 12 11.36 -10.45 14.38
N GLY A 13 10.67 -10.05 15.44
CA GLY A 13 11.07 -8.93 16.29
C GLY A 13 10.63 -7.54 15.81
N ARG A 14 9.84 -7.44 14.73
CA ARG A 14 9.19 -6.20 14.29
C ARG A 14 7.67 -6.37 14.26
N SER A 15 6.94 -5.25 14.31
CA SER A 15 5.50 -5.29 14.06
C SER A 15 5.25 -5.80 12.64
N ARG A 16 4.30 -6.72 12.49
CA ARG A 16 3.86 -7.19 11.18
C ARG A 16 3.29 -6.02 10.39
N GLU A 17 3.76 -5.90 9.16
CA GLU A 17 3.28 -4.93 8.19
C GLU A 17 2.80 -5.67 6.95
N ASP A 18 1.57 -5.40 6.51
CA ASP A 18 0.98 -5.96 5.31
C ASP A 18 0.74 -4.85 4.28
N VAL A 19 1.16 -5.08 3.03
CA VAL A 19 0.82 -4.25 1.88
C VAL A 19 -0.12 -5.06 1.00
N ILE A 20 -1.32 -4.53 0.78
CA ILE A 20 -2.41 -5.20 0.08
C ILE A 20 -2.85 -4.32 -1.09
N VAL A 21 -2.90 -4.89 -2.29
CA VAL A 21 -3.40 -4.19 -3.49
C VAL A 21 -4.67 -4.88 -3.95
N ARG A 22 -5.74 -4.11 -4.13
CA ARG A 22 -7.06 -4.59 -4.58
C ARG A 22 -7.57 -3.78 -5.75
N VAL A 23 -8.52 -4.35 -6.49
CA VAL A 23 -9.33 -3.61 -7.47
C VAL A 23 -10.82 -3.76 -7.15
N GLY A 24 -11.52 -2.62 -7.21
CA GLY A 24 -12.95 -2.50 -7.02
C GLY A 24 -13.75 -2.93 -8.26
N PRO A 25 -15.05 -3.23 -8.10
CA PRO A 25 -15.92 -3.58 -9.22
C PRO A 25 -16.09 -2.43 -10.23
N ASP A 26 -15.77 -1.21 -9.82
CA ASP A 26 -15.75 0.03 -10.62
C ASP A 26 -14.40 0.28 -11.31
N GLY A 27 -13.41 -0.61 -11.12
CA GLY A 27 -12.05 -0.46 -11.63
C GLY A 27 -11.14 0.42 -10.77
N THR A 28 -11.60 0.91 -9.62
CA THR A 28 -10.77 1.68 -8.68
C THR A 28 -9.71 0.77 -8.06
N HIS A 29 -8.45 1.20 -8.05
CA HIS A 29 -7.36 0.42 -7.48
C HIS A 29 -7.07 0.91 -6.06
N GLU A 30 -7.04 0.02 -5.09
CA GLU A 30 -6.73 0.35 -3.70
C GLU A 30 -5.37 -0.20 -3.30
N VAL A 31 -4.59 0.60 -2.59
CA VAL A 31 -3.43 0.13 -1.81
C VAL A 31 -3.73 0.35 -0.33
N GLU A 32 -3.68 -0.73 0.43
CA GLU A 32 -3.84 -0.72 1.88
C GLU A 32 -2.52 -1.15 2.55
N LEU A 33 -2.07 -0.36 3.52
CA LEU A 33 -0.98 -0.70 4.42
C LEU A 33 -1.55 -0.96 5.82
N ARG A 34 -1.34 -2.16 6.36
CA ARG A 34 -1.68 -2.51 7.74
C ARG A 34 -0.41 -2.62 8.57
N VAL A 35 -0.39 -2.00 9.75
CA VAL A 35 0.71 -2.07 10.73
C VAL A 35 0.12 -2.34 12.10
N GLY A 36 0.26 -3.58 12.58
CA GLY A 36 -0.43 -4.02 13.81
C GLY A 36 -1.96 -3.82 13.71
N ALA A 37 -2.52 -2.99 14.58
CA ALA A 37 -3.96 -2.67 14.59
C ALA A 37 -4.35 -1.46 13.73
N ARG A 38 -3.39 -0.79 13.08
CA ARG A 38 -3.64 0.40 12.25
C ARG A 38 -3.67 0.04 10.77
N SER A 39 -4.53 0.70 10.02
CA SER A 39 -4.60 0.58 8.56
C SER A 39 -4.71 1.95 7.91
N ILE A 40 -4.04 2.12 6.77
CA ILE A 40 -4.15 3.28 5.89
C ILE A 40 -4.44 2.75 4.49
N MET A 41 -5.47 3.30 3.85
CA MET A 41 -5.88 2.92 2.50
C MET A 41 -5.95 4.15 1.60
N ARG A 42 -5.56 3.97 0.33
CA ARG A 42 -5.64 4.97 -0.73
C ARG A 42 -6.11 4.35 -2.03
N GLU A 43 -6.86 5.14 -2.77
CA GLU A 43 -7.38 4.80 -4.08
C GLU A 43 -6.52 5.43 -5.19
N TYR A 44 -6.38 4.72 -6.30
CA TYR A 44 -5.61 5.07 -7.47
C TYR A 44 -6.44 4.80 -8.72
N ARG A 45 -6.23 5.63 -9.75
CA ARG A 45 -6.99 5.53 -11.00
C ARG A 45 -6.50 4.40 -11.89
N THR A 46 -5.24 4.00 -11.74
CA THR A 46 -4.61 2.99 -12.58
C THR A 46 -3.93 1.89 -11.78
N ARG A 47 -3.83 0.72 -12.40
CA ARG A 47 -3.09 -0.43 -11.87
C ARG A 47 -1.61 -0.09 -11.67
N ASP A 48 -1.00 0.56 -12.64
CA ASP A 48 0.44 0.86 -12.63
C ASP A 48 0.81 1.82 -11.49
N GLU A 49 -0.03 2.81 -11.20
CA GLU A 49 0.16 3.69 -10.03
C GLU A 49 0.09 2.89 -8.72
N ALA A 50 -0.95 2.06 -8.55
CA ALA A 50 -1.10 1.24 -7.35
C ALA A 50 0.07 0.26 -7.16
N LEU A 51 0.57 -0.33 -8.24
CA LEU A 51 1.73 -1.22 -8.23
C LEU A 51 3.03 -0.48 -7.94
N THR A 52 3.21 0.73 -8.47
CA THR A 52 4.38 1.58 -8.19
C THR A 52 4.43 1.96 -6.72
N ILE A 53 3.31 2.43 -6.16
CA ILE A 53 3.22 2.80 -4.74
C ILE A 53 3.45 1.59 -3.85
N SER A 54 2.78 0.46 -4.11
CA SER A 54 2.98 -0.75 -3.32
C SER A 54 4.41 -1.28 -3.43
N GLY A 55 5.09 -1.13 -4.57
CA GLY A 55 6.51 -1.42 -4.73
C GLY A 55 7.39 -0.53 -3.84
N GLY A 56 7.13 0.77 -3.80
CA GLY A 56 7.81 1.71 -2.89
C GLY A 56 7.63 1.35 -1.42
N LEU A 57 6.40 1.00 -1.01
CA LEU A 57 6.12 0.57 0.37
C LEU A 57 6.90 -0.68 0.78
N ARG A 58 7.06 -1.63 -0.16
CA ARG A 58 7.84 -2.86 0.05
C ARG A 58 9.34 -2.58 0.17
N ALA A 59 9.89 -1.66 -0.63
CA ALA A 59 11.32 -1.37 -0.68
C ALA A 59 11.84 -0.59 0.54
N VAL A 60 11.04 0.34 1.07
CA VAL A 60 11.49 1.28 2.11
C VAL A 60 11.42 0.69 3.52
N GLY A 61 10.56 -0.32 3.74
CA GLY A 61 10.40 -0.95 5.06
C GLY A 61 9.92 -0.02 6.18
N VAL A 62 9.55 1.25 5.88
CA VAL A 62 8.95 2.21 6.81
C VAL A 62 8.05 3.23 6.10
N TRP A 63 6.75 3.12 6.39
CA TRP A 63 5.63 4.07 6.58
C TRP A 63 5.70 5.57 6.18
N LEU A 64 6.86 6.23 6.12
CA LEU A 64 6.94 7.71 6.07
C LEU A 64 6.62 8.33 4.70
N GLU A 65 6.65 7.54 3.63
CA GLU A 65 6.52 8.06 2.26
C GLU A 65 5.09 8.14 1.75
N LEU A 66 4.16 7.26 2.14
CA LEU A 66 2.79 7.29 1.59
C LEU A 66 2.07 8.62 1.91
N SER A 67 2.33 9.16 3.10
CA SER A 67 1.83 10.48 3.54
C SER A 67 2.59 11.66 2.91
N ARG A 68 3.84 11.47 2.45
CA ARG A 68 4.73 12.53 1.93
C ARG A 68 4.77 12.61 0.39
N MET A 69 4.62 11.49 -0.32
CA MET A 69 4.64 11.41 -1.79
C MET A 69 3.55 12.28 -2.46
N HIS A 70 2.51 12.67 -1.71
CA HIS A 70 1.45 13.56 -2.21
C HIS A 70 1.47 14.98 -1.60
N ALA A 71 2.37 15.29 -0.66
CA ALA A 71 2.52 16.65 -0.13
C ALA A 71 3.31 17.59 -1.07
N VAL A 72 3.90 17.05 -2.14
CA VAL A 72 4.72 17.79 -3.12
C VAL A 72 3.98 17.99 -4.46
N ALA A 73 2.71 17.61 -4.54
CA ALA A 73 1.87 17.77 -5.74
C ALA A 73 0.85 18.92 -5.60
N SER A 74 1.18 19.96 -4.83
CA SER A 74 0.42 21.23 -4.76
C SER A 74 1.20 22.37 -5.42
#